data_AF-A0AAW2RZ64-F1
#
_entry.id   AF-A0AAW2RZ64-F1
#
_cell.length_a   1.000
_cell.length_b   1.000
_cell.length_c   1.000
_cell.angle_alpha   90.00
_cell.angle_beta   90.00
_cell.angle_gamma   90.00
#
_symmetry.space_group_name_H-M   'P 1'
#
loop_
_entity.id
_entity.type
_entity.pdbx_description
1 polymer ?
#
loop_
_entity_poly.entity_id
_entity_poly.type
_entity_poly.pdbx_seq_one_letter_code
_entity_poly.pdbx_strand_id
1 'polypeptide(L)' 'MANLTLTGILEKMTGKDKDYRYMATSDLLNELNKEGFKLDVDLEAKLSNIVIQQLDDAAGDVSGLAVKWSAPSFL' A
#
# COMPACT_ATOMS: atom_id res chain seq x y z
N MET A 1 16.79 -6.59 2.49
CA MET A 1 15.66 -7.31 3.12
C MET A 1 14.33 -6.56 2.99
N ALA A 2 14.29 -5.23 2.75
CA ALA A 2 13.04 -4.46 2.61
C ALA A 2 12.10 -4.93 1.47
N ASN A 3 12.63 -5.39 0.33
CA ASN A 3 11.80 -5.83 -0.81
C ASN A 3 10.94 -7.07 -0.53
N LEU A 4 11.40 -7.98 0.35
CA LEU A 4 10.64 -9.17 0.72
C LEU A 4 9.44 -8.78 1.61
N THR A 5 9.64 -7.81 2.49
CA THR A 5 8.59 -7.29 3.38
C THR A 5 7.50 -6.61 2.57
N LEU A 6 7.88 -5.75 1.62
CA LEU A 6 6.92 -5.02 0.78
C LEU A 6 6.10 -5.94 -0.11
N THR A 7 6.73 -6.95 -0.73
CA THR A 7 6.00 -7.93 -1.56
C THR A 7 4.92 -8.67 -0.77
N GLY A 8 5.22 -9.09 0.46
CA GLY A 8 4.24 -9.75 1.33
C GLY A 8 3.12 -8.83 1.82
N ILE A 9 3.41 -7.54 2.03
CA ILE A 9 2.38 -6.53 2.34
C ILE A 9 1.42 -6.38 1.15
N LEU A 10 1.97 -6.20 -0.06
CA LEU A 10 1.20 -6.02 -1.29
C LEU A 10 0.26 -7.20 -1.57
N GLU A 11 0.69 -8.43 -1.32
CA GLU A 11 -0.17 -9.61 -1.46
C GLU A 11 -1.37 -9.56 -0.49
N LYS A 12 -1.14 -9.20 0.77
CA LYS A 12 -2.19 -9.09 1.79
C LYS A 12 -3.19 -7.98 1.51
N MET A 13 -2.77 -6.90 0.85
CA MET A 13 -3.67 -5.81 0.42
C MET A 13 -4.72 -6.29 -0.59
N THR A 14 -4.47 -7.37 -1.32
CA THR A 14 -5.44 -7.97 -2.26
C THR A 14 -6.26 -9.11 -1.63
N GLY A 15 -6.13 -9.32 -0.32
CA GLY A 15 -6.80 -10.39 0.41
C GLY A 15 -8.32 -10.19 0.55
N LYS A 16 -9.06 -11.28 0.74
CA LYS A 16 -10.53 -11.22 0.91
C LYS A 16 -10.95 -10.61 2.25
N ASP A 17 -10.11 -10.77 3.27
CA ASP A 17 -10.37 -10.30 4.64
C ASP A 17 -10.11 -8.79 4.76
N LYS A 18 -11.13 -8.05 5.20
CA LYS A 18 -11.05 -6.59 5.35
C LYS A 18 -9.97 -6.17 6.34
N ASP A 19 -9.83 -6.87 7.45
CA ASP A 19 -8.90 -6.49 8.52
C ASP A 19 -7.46 -6.78 8.07
N TYR A 20 -7.22 -7.85 7.30
CA TYR A 20 -5.93 -8.04 6.64
C TYR A 20 -5.61 -6.96 5.62
N ARG A 21 -6.57 -6.53 4.80
CA ARG A 21 -6.34 -5.41 3.87
C ARG A 21 -6.04 -4.12 4.61
N TYR A 22 -6.79 -3.81 5.66
CA TYR A 22 -6.57 -2.63 6.49
C TYR A 22 -5.18 -2.62 7.13
N MET A 23 -4.81 -3.73 7.79
CA MET A 23 -3.48 -3.87 8.41
C MET A 23 -2.37 -3.75 7.37
N ALA A 24 -2.51 -4.40 6.21
CA ALA A 24 -1.52 -4.33 5.15
C ALA A 24 -1.38 -2.91 4.56
N THR A 25 -2.48 -2.19 4.34
CA THR A 25 -2.43 -0.78 3.91
C THR A 25 -1.75 0.10 4.95
N SER A 26 -1.96 -0.14 6.24
CA SER A 26 -1.27 0.60 7.30
C SER A 26 0.22 0.25 7.37
N ASP A 27 0.58 -1.02 7.24
CA ASP A 27 1.98 -1.48 7.24
C ASP A 27 2.74 -0.91 6.05
N LEU A 28 2.08 -0.84 4.87
CA LEU A 28 2.62 -0.20 3.69
C LEU A 28 2.96 1.28 3.97
N LEU A 29 2.04 2.03 4.56
CA LEU A 29 2.26 3.45 4.88
C LEU A 29 3.48 3.62 5.80
N ASN A 30 3.67 2.72 6.76
CA ASN A 30 4.83 2.74 7.65
C ASN A 30 6.14 2.39 6.93
N GLU A 31 6.12 1.42 6.01
CA GLU A 31 7.31 1.03 5.25
C GLU A 31 7.80 2.17 4.33
N LEU A 32 6.87 2.85 3.68
CA LEU A 32 7.17 3.97 2.77
C LEU A 32 7.70 5.21 3.51
N ASN A 33 7.29 5.42 4.76
CA ASN A 33 7.77 6.53 5.60
C ASN A 33 9.16 6.27 6.21
N LYS A 34 9.77 5.11 5.99
CA LYS A 34 11.12 4.83 6.49
C LYS A 34 12.15 5.67 5.73
N GLU A 35 13.08 6.25 6.47
CA GLU A 35 14.20 6.98 5.88
C GLU A 35 15.04 6.06 4.97
N GLY A 36 15.37 6.55 3.78
CA GLY A 36 16.16 5.79 2.80
C GLY A 36 15.38 4.71 2.06
N PHE A 37 14.06 4.68 2.18
CA PHE A 37 13.21 3.82 1.35
C PHE A 37 13.43 4.13 -0.14
N LYS A 38 13.63 3.06 -0.92
CA LYS A 38 13.82 3.12 -2.37
C LYS A 38 13.00 2.02 -3.02
N LEU A 39 12.25 2.37 -4.05
CA LEU A 39 11.56 1.43 -4.93
C LEU A 39 12.39 1.20 -6.18
N ASP A 40 12.40 -0.05 -6.65
CA ASP A 40 12.73 -0.33 -8.04
C ASP A 40 11.49 -0.10 -8.93
N VAL A 41 11.74 0.10 -10.23
CA VAL A 41 10.71 0.44 -11.23
C VAL A 41 9.60 -0.62 -11.29
N ASP A 42 9.94 -1.90 -11.15
CA ASP A 42 8.97 -2.99 -11.22
C ASP A 42 8.03 -2.99 -10.00
N LEU A 43 8.59 -2.75 -8.81
CA LEU A 43 7.81 -2.62 -7.58
C LEU A 43 7.01 -1.32 -7.53
N GLU A 44 7.50 -0.22 -8.10
CA GLU A 44 6.76 1.03 -8.19
C GLU A 44 5.50 0.87 -9.04
N ALA A 45 5.59 0.18 -10.17
CA ALA A 45 4.44 -0.14 -11.01
C ALA A 45 3.44 -1.06 -10.29
N LYS A 46 3.92 -2.08 -9.59
CA LYS A 46 3.08 -2.99 -8.81
C LYS A 46 2.38 -2.28 -7.65
N LEU A 47 3.12 -1.46 -6.90
CA LEU A 47 2.61 -0.64 -5.80
C LEU A 47 1.52 0.30 -6.30
N SER A 48 1.77 1.04 -7.38
CA SER A 48 0.81 1.99 -7.94
C SER A 48 -0.51 1.32 -8.32
N ASN A 49 -0.46 0.17 -8.98
CA ASN A 49 -1.67 -0.59 -9.32
C ASN A 49 -2.46 -1.04 -8.08
N ILE A 50 -1.77 -1.51 -7.04
CA ILE A 50 -2.42 -1.98 -5.81
C ILE A 50 -3.02 -0.82 -5.02
N VAL A 51 -2.37 0.34 -4.98
CA VAL A 51 -2.95 1.50 -4.29
C VAL A 51 -4.19 2.02 -5.00
N ILE A 52 -4.20 2.04 -6.34
CA ILE A 52 -5.41 2.37 -7.10
C ILE A 52 -6.55 1.41 -6.74
N GLN A 53 -6.28 0.11 -6.66
CA GLN A 53 -7.28 -0.87 -6.21
C GLN A 53 -7.79 -0.59 -4.80
N GLN A 54 -6.92 -0.17 -3.88
CA GLN A 54 -7.35 0.17 -2.51
C GLN A 54 -8.12 1.48 -2.41
N LEU A 55 -7.89 2.45 -3.30
CA LEU A 55 -8.74 3.64 -3.39
C LEU A 55 -10.18 3.28 -3.76
N ASP A 56 -10.36 2.23 -4.57
CA ASP A 56 -11.65 1.69 -4.98
C ASP A 56 -12.16 0.55 -4.06
N ASP A 57 -11.55 0.33 -2.89
CA ASP A 57 -11.99 -0.72 -1.96
C ASP A 57 -13.41 -0.47 -1.47
N ALA A 58 -14.23 -1.52 -1.46
CA ALA A 58 -15.60 -1.47 -0.95
C ALA A 58 -15.67 -1.07 0.54
N ALA A 59 -14.60 -1.28 1.29
CA ALA A 59 -14.47 -0.88 2.68
C ALA A 59 -13.91 0.56 2.78
N GLY A 60 -14.77 1.49 3.21
CA GLY A 60 -14.43 2.92 3.31
C GLY A 60 -13.28 3.26 4.28
N ASP A 61 -13.05 2.41 5.28
CA ASP A 61 -11.92 2.53 6.21
C ASP A 61 -10.59 2.20 5.53
N VAL A 62 -10.59 1.20 4.63
CA VAL A 62 -9.42 0.81 3.83
C VAL A 62 -9.11 1.84 2.75
N SER A 63 -10.12 2.29 1.99
CA SER A 63 -9.92 3.32 0.97
C SER A 63 -9.55 4.68 1.58
N GLY A 64 -10.10 5.03 2.74
CA GLY A 64 -9.69 6.20 3.50
C GLY A 64 -8.21 6.19 3.93
N LEU A 65 -7.64 5.01 4.22
CA LEU A 65 -6.19 4.88 4.45
C LEU A 65 -5.40 5.07 3.15
N ALA A 66 -5.87 4.51 2.03
CA ALA A 66 -5.21 4.66 0.73
C ALA A 66 -5.16 6.12 0.25
N VAL A 67 -6.15 6.96 0.59
CA VAL A 67 -6.12 8.40 0.28
C VAL A 67 -4.96 9.12 0.96
N LYS A 68 -4.55 8.69 2.17
CA LYS A 68 -3.38 9.27 2.85
C LYS A 68 -2.08 9.03 2.08
N TRP A 69 -2.05 8.00 1.23
CA TRP A 69 -0.92 7.70 0.35
C TRP A 69 -0.90 8.58 -0.90
N SER A 70 -2.04 8.88 -1.51
CA SER A 70 -2.08 9.66 -2.77
C SER A 70 -1.83 11.15 -2.56
N ALA A 71 -2.10 11.68 -1.36
CA ALA A 71 -1.92 13.09 -1.01
C ALA A 71 -0.47 13.62 -1.20
N PRO A 72 0.60 12.96 -0.74
CA PRO A 72 1.98 13.43 -0.95
C PRO A 72 2.48 13.33 -2.40
N SER A 73 1.80 12.59 -3.28
CA SER A 73 2.21 12.44 -4.69
C SER A 73 1.51 13.42 -5.65
N PHE A 74 0.48 14.15 -5.18
CA PHE A 74 -0.36 15.04 -5.98
C PHE A 74 -0.20 16.54 -5.62
N LEU A 75 0.78 16.88 -4.78
CA LEU A 75 1.17 18.26 -4.40
C LEU A 75 2.64 18.53 -4.72
#